data_AF-A0A952HCX5-F1
#
_entry.id   AF-A0A952HCX5-F1
#
_cell.length_a   1.000
_cell.length_b   1.000
_cell.length_c   1.000
_cell.angle_alpha   90.00
_cell.angle_beta   90.00
_cell.angle_gamma   90.00
#
_symmetry.space_group_name_H-M   'P 1'
#
loop_
_entity.id
_entity.type
_entity.pdbx_description
1 polymer ?
#
loop_
_entity_poly.entity_id
_entity_poly.type
_entity_poly.pdbx_seq_one_letter_code
_entity_poly.pdbx_strand_id
1 'polypeptide(L)'
;MAKPGRPGAAGKPKKKGPSVGTGGHNRRALEGKGPTPKAEDRSWHVAGKRKAAKERLEEARERHGGSSASRGGRTGAGGAGAPRRPQRPKSDDSEIVTGRNSVVEALRAKIPASTLYIASRVEMDDRVKEALSL
;
A
#
# COMPACT_ATOMS: atom_id res chain seq x y z
N MET A 1 91.93 15.79 -14.93
CA MET A 1 90.71 16.40 -14.36
C MET A 1 89.53 16.08 -15.29
N ALA A 2 88.60 15.22 -14.84
CA ALA A 2 87.42 14.82 -15.62
C ALA A 2 86.30 15.87 -15.45
N LYS A 3 85.66 16.29 -16.56
CA LYS A 3 84.51 17.21 -16.54
C LYS A 3 83.27 16.47 -15.99
N PRO A 4 82.51 17.04 -15.05
CA PRO A 4 81.28 16.42 -14.57
C PRO A 4 80.20 16.46 -15.67
N GLY A 5 79.60 15.31 -15.97
CA GLY A 5 78.52 15.17 -16.96
C GLY A 5 77.27 15.96 -16.54
N ARG A 6 76.64 16.63 -17.51
CA ARG A 6 75.43 17.44 -17.31
C ARG A 6 74.22 16.54 -16.95
N PRO A 7 73.46 16.84 -15.88
CA PRO A 7 72.25 16.11 -15.54
C PRO A 7 71.12 16.60 -16.45
N GLY A 8 70.89 15.93 -17.58
CA GLY A 8 69.95 16.45 -18.58
C GLY A 8 69.30 15.42 -19.50
N ALA A 9 69.46 14.12 -19.24
CA ALA A 9 68.79 13.10 -20.02
C ALA A 9 67.96 12.19 -19.11
N ALA A 10 66.83 12.72 -18.61
CA ALA A 10 65.78 11.86 -18.11
C ALA A 10 65.33 10.94 -19.26
N GLY A 11 65.51 9.63 -19.08
CA GLY A 11 65.18 8.62 -20.09
C GLY A 11 63.72 8.71 -20.53
N LYS A 12 63.47 8.45 -21.82
CA LYS A 12 62.13 8.50 -22.42
C LYS A 12 61.15 7.60 -21.63
N PRO A 13 59.92 8.05 -21.31
CA PRO A 13 58.94 7.19 -20.66
C PRO A 13 58.63 6.00 -21.58
N LYS A 14 58.70 4.78 -21.04
CA LYS A 14 58.35 3.55 -21.77
C LYS A 14 56.91 3.67 -22.28
N LYS A 15 56.71 3.66 -23.60
CA LYS A 15 55.39 3.74 -24.23
C LYS A 15 54.51 2.61 -23.70
N LYS A 16 53.29 2.94 -23.26
CA LYS A 16 52.27 1.96 -22.85
C LYS A 16 52.10 0.93 -23.97
N GLY A 17 52.23 -0.35 -23.63
CA GLY A 17 52.08 -1.45 -24.58
C GLY A 17 50.69 -1.46 -25.25
N PRO A 18 50.52 -2.22 -26.35
CA PRO A 18 49.25 -2.29 -27.06
C PRO A 18 48.14 -2.73 -26.10
N SER A 19 47.01 -2.04 -26.15
CA SER A 19 45.85 -2.38 -25.33
C SER A 19 45.32 -3.74 -25.80
N VAL A 20 45.45 -4.77 -24.97
CA VAL A 20 44.72 -6.03 -25.16
C VAL A 20 43.23 -5.69 -25.26
N GLY A 21 42.58 -6.20 -26.32
CA GLY A 21 41.20 -5.87 -26.65
C GLY A 21 40.24 -6.23 -25.51
N THR A 22 39.10 -5.54 -25.47
CA THR A 22 38.06 -5.68 -24.44
C THR A 22 37.27 -7.00 -24.52
N GLY A 23 37.85 -8.08 -25.07
CA GLY A 23 37.22 -9.33 -25.53
C GLY A 23 36.52 -10.21 -24.47
N GLY A 24 35.72 -9.60 -23.62
CA GLY A 24 35.06 -10.19 -22.46
C GLY A 24 34.55 -9.14 -21.47
N HIS A 25 34.98 -7.88 -21.60
CA HIS A 25 34.34 -6.76 -20.94
C HIS A 25 32.95 -6.59 -21.56
N ASN A 26 31.90 -6.74 -20.76
CA ASN A 26 30.48 -6.72 -21.14
C ASN A 26 29.84 -8.06 -21.56
N ARG A 27 30.39 -9.22 -21.18
CA ARG A 27 29.68 -10.52 -21.37
C ARG A 27 28.23 -10.51 -20.83
N ARG A 28 28.00 -9.89 -19.67
CA ARG A 28 26.66 -9.70 -19.08
C ARG A 28 25.70 -8.82 -19.90
N ALA A 29 26.23 -7.94 -20.76
CA ALA A 29 25.42 -7.12 -21.66
C ALA A 29 25.05 -7.89 -22.95
N LEU A 30 25.84 -8.92 -23.29
CA LEU A 30 25.60 -9.83 -24.41
C LEU A 30 24.64 -10.97 -24.01
N GLU A 31 24.53 -11.28 -22.72
CA GLU A 31 23.50 -12.17 -22.19
C GLU A 31 22.11 -11.56 -22.45
N GLY A 32 21.24 -12.34 -23.09
CA GLY A 32 19.86 -11.93 -23.36
C GLY A 32 19.14 -11.63 -22.04
N LYS A 33 18.46 -10.48 -21.98
CA LYS A 33 17.56 -10.18 -20.85
C LYS A 33 16.49 -11.26 -20.83
N GLY A 34 16.34 -11.93 -19.70
CA GLY A 34 15.38 -13.02 -19.52
C GLY A 34 13.95 -12.63 -19.93
N PRO A 35 13.04 -13.60 -20.04
CA PRO A 35 11.68 -13.34 -20.46
C PRO A 35 11.06 -12.22 -19.63
N THR A 36 10.37 -11.29 -20.29
CA THR A 36 9.70 -10.21 -19.55
C THR A 36 8.69 -10.84 -18.59
N PRO A 37 8.74 -10.52 -17.28
CA PRO A 37 7.84 -11.12 -16.30
C PRO A 37 6.38 -10.98 -16.72
N LYS A 38 5.50 -11.89 -16.28
CA LYS A 38 4.08 -11.81 -16.60
C LYS A 38 3.49 -10.50 -16.07
N ALA A 39 2.42 -10.01 -16.70
CA ALA A 39 1.78 -8.75 -16.37
C ALA A 39 1.37 -8.62 -14.88
N GLU A 40 1.04 -9.74 -14.25
CA GLU A 40 0.63 -9.87 -12.86
C GLU A 40 1.82 -9.85 -11.88
N ASP A 41 3.02 -10.21 -12.32
CA ASP A 41 4.21 -10.25 -11.46
C ASP A 41 5.05 -8.95 -11.57
N ARG A 42 4.71 -8.09 -12.53
CA ARG A 42 5.25 -6.73 -12.62
C ARG A 42 4.56 -5.83 -11.59
N SER A 43 5.24 -5.53 -10.49
CA SER A 43 4.74 -4.65 -9.40
C SER A 43 4.17 -3.30 -9.88
N TRP A 44 4.75 -2.69 -10.92
CA TRP A 44 4.30 -1.40 -11.46
C TRP A 44 3.12 -1.52 -12.45
N HIS A 45 2.88 -2.70 -13.01
CA HIS A 45 1.84 -2.93 -14.01
C HIS A 45 0.46 -3.02 -13.35
N VAL A 46 -0.60 -2.59 -14.04
CA VAL A 46 -1.97 -2.55 -13.50
C VAL A 46 -2.42 -3.93 -13.00
N ALA A 47 -2.09 -5.00 -13.71
CA ALA A 47 -2.43 -6.35 -13.30
C ALA A 47 -1.69 -6.78 -12.02
N GLY A 48 -0.42 -6.41 -11.84
CA GLY A 48 0.31 -6.68 -10.60
C GLY A 48 -0.21 -5.87 -9.42
N LYS A 49 -0.56 -4.59 -9.62
CA LYS A 49 -1.24 -3.79 -8.60
C LYS A 49 -2.60 -4.40 -8.20
N ARG A 50 -3.36 -4.93 -9.16
CA ARG A 50 -4.63 -5.61 -8.91
C ARG A 50 -4.46 -6.92 -8.14
N LYS A 51 -3.45 -7.72 -8.49
CA LYS A 51 -3.09 -8.96 -7.78
C LYS A 51 -2.72 -8.65 -6.32
N ALA A 52 -1.81 -7.70 -6.10
CA ALA A 52 -1.42 -7.27 -4.75
C ALA A 52 -2.60 -6.72 -3.93
N ALA A 53 -3.54 -5.99 -4.56
CA ALA A 53 -4.74 -5.51 -3.89
C ALA A 53 -5.70 -6.66 -3.52
N LYS A 54 -5.84 -7.67 -4.39
CA LYS A 54 -6.67 -8.85 -4.14
C LYS A 54 -6.09 -9.71 -3.02
N GLU A 55 -4.78 -9.97 -3.03
CA GLU A 55 -4.09 -10.69 -1.96
C GLU A 55 -4.27 -9.98 -0.61
N ARG A 56 -4.12 -8.64 -0.57
CA ARG A 56 -4.39 -7.85 0.64
C ARG A 56 -5.84 -7.96 1.11
N LEU A 57 -6.81 -8.01 0.20
CA LEU A 57 -8.22 -8.16 0.52
C LEU A 57 -8.51 -9.56 1.08
N GLU A 58 -7.95 -10.60 0.46
CA GLU A 58 -8.09 -11.98 0.91
C GLU A 58 -7.45 -12.16 2.28
N GLU A 59 -6.24 -11.63 2.51
CA GLU A 59 -5.60 -11.63 3.82
C GLU A 59 -6.41 -10.85 4.87
N ALA A 60 -7.01 -9.71 4.50
CA ALA A 60 -7.91 -8.99 5.40
C ALA A 60 -9.18 -9.80 5.72
N ARG A 61 -9.71 -10.55 4.74
CA ARG A 61 -10.89 -11.41 4.91
C ARG A 61 -10.58 -12.61 5.80
N GLU A 62 -9.39 -13.19 5.67
CA GLU A 62 -8.91 -14.29 6.51
C GLU A 62 -8.66 -13.82 7.95
N ARG A 63 -8.00 -12.66 8.14
CA ARG A 63 -7.75 -12.09 9.48
C ARG A 63 -9.01 -11.63 10.21
N HIS A 64 -10.03 -11.17 9.49
CA HIS A 64 -11.26 -10.62 10.08
C HIS A 64 -12.48 -11.55 9.94
N GLY A 65 -12.26 -12.86 9.77
CA GLY A 65 -13.24 -13.94 9.74
C GLY A 65 -14.69 -13.53 9.99
N GLY A 66 -15.46 -13.33 8.91
CA GLY A 66 -16.92 -13.30 8.93
C GLY A 66 -17.63 -12.09 9.56
N SER A 67 -16.95 -11.05 10.05
CA SER A 67 -17.60 -9.90 10.71
C SER A 67 -17.42 -8.56 9.98
N SER A 68 -17.41 -8.58 8.64
CA SER A 68 -17.49 -7.34 7.86
C SER A 68 -18.29 -7.47 6.56
N ALA A 69 -19.26 -8.38 6.52
CA ALA A 69 -20.28 -8.40 5.45
C ALA A 69 -21.27 -7.22 5.54
N SER A 70 -20.96 -6.19 6.32
CA SER A 70 -21.71 -4.93 6.41
C SER A 70 -20.76 -3.72 6.37
N ARG A 71 -19.94 -3.63 5.33
CA ARG A 71 -19.43 -2.34 4.87
C ARG A 71 -19.64 -2.26 3.37
N GLY A 72 -20.74 -1.61 3.01
CA GLY A 72 -21.10 -1.33 1.63
C GLY A 72 -19.91 -0.74 0.87
N GLY A 73 -19.52 -1.43 -0.19
CA GLY A 73 -18.54 -0.94 -1.16
C GLY A 73 -19.12 0.25 -1.91
N ARG A 74 -18.87 1.46 -1.43
CA ARG A 74 -18.78 2.66 -2.27
C ARG A 74 -17.31 2.88 -2.62
N THR A 75 -16.89 2.40 -3.78
CA THR A 75 -15.82 3.02 -4.56
C THR A 75 -16.13 2.79 -6.04
N GLY A 76 -16.55 3.86 -6.74
CA GLY A 76 -16.91 3.81 -8.15
C GLY A 76 -15.70 3.83 -9.08
N ALA A 77 -15.89 3.33 -10.30
CA ALA A 77 -15.72 4.08 -11.55
C ALA A 77 -15.98 3.19 -12.78
N GLY A 78 -17.01 3.53 -13.57
CA GLY A 78 -17.08 3.28 -15.02
C GLY A 78 -17.95 2.10 -15.49
N GLY A 79 -19.17 2.38 -15.98
CA GLY A 79 -19.88 1.51 -16.92
C GLY A 79 -21.39 1.37 -16.71
N ALA A 80 -22.15 2.17 -17.46
CA ALA A 80 -23.56 2.09 -17.86
C ALA A 80 -24.53 1.11 -17.14
N GLY A 81 -25.64 1.65 -16.62
CA GLY A 81 -26.84 0.91 -16.24
C GLY A 81 -27.06 0.81 -14.73
N ALA A 82 -27.50 1.90 -14.10
CA ALA A 82 -27.75 1.93 -12.67
C ALA A 82 -28.98 1.07 -12.30
N PRO A 83 -28.85 0.00 -11.47
CA PRO A 83 -30.01 -0.48 -10.75
C PRO A 83 -30.39 0.60 -9.73
N ARG A 84 -31.59 1.16 -9.89
CA ARG A 84 -32.16 2.12 -8.94
C ARG A 84 -32.09 1.51 -7.55
N ARG A 85 -31.20 2.06 -6.71
CA ARG A 85 -31.10 1.76 -5.29
C ARG A 85 -32.51 1.88 -4.71
N PRO A 86 -33.06 0.85 -4.04
CA PRO A 86 -34.36 0.99 -3.40
C PRO A 86 -34.26 2.20 -2.47
N GLN A 87 -35.04 3.25 -2.77
CA GLN A 87 -35.20 4.36 -1.86
C GLN A 87 -35.76 3.76 -0.59
N ARG A 88 -34.91 3.69 0.42
CA ARG A 88 -35.29 3.28 1.76
C ARG A 88 -36.48 4.17 2.16
N PRO A 89 -37.58 3.59 2.69
CA PRO A 89 -38.75 4.38 3.04
C PRO A 89 -38.33 5.54 3.94
N LYS A 90 -38.85 6.73 3.65
CA LYS A 90 -38.75 7.93 4.49
C LYS A 90 -39.58 7.68 5.73
N SER A 91 -39.01 6.97 6.68
CA SER A 91 -39.64 6.71 7.98
C SER A 91 -38.55 6.58 9.03
N ASP A 92 -38.71 7.43 10.03
CA ASP A 92 -37.85 7.76 11.17
C ASP A 92 -36.71 8.76 10.89
N ASP A 93 -36.91 9.98 11.38
CA ASP A 93 -35.91 11.07 11.52
C ASP A 93 -34.76 10.69 12.47
N SER A 94 -34.72 9.46 12.98
CA SER A 94 -33.72 8.97 13.92
C SER A 94 -32.73 8.03 13.22
N GLU A 95 -31.46 8.43 13.20
CA GLU A 95 -30.38 7.61 12.68
C GLU A 95 -29.82 6.68 13.77
N ILE A 96 -29.55 5.42 13.42
CA ILE A 96 -28.97 4.45 14.35
C ILE A 96 -27.44 4.42 14.18
N VAL A 97 -26.71 4.75 15.24
CA VAL A 97 -25.24 4.61 15.32
C VAL A 97 -24.89 3.35 16.09
N THR A 98 -23.91 2.58 15.62
CA THR A 98 -23.49 1.31 16.24
C THR A 98 -21.97 1.24 16.45
N GLY A 99 -21.56 0.49 17.48
CA GLY A 99 -20.16 0.26 17.84
C GLY A 99 -19.63 1.20 18.93
N ARG A 100 -18.68 0.72 19.73
CA ARG A 100 -18.19 1.41 20.94
C ARG A 100 -17.64 2.82 20.66
N ASN A 101 -16.70 2.93 19.72
CA ASN A 101 -16.04 4.20 19.42
C ASN A 101 -16.99 5.21 18.77
N SER A 102 -17.74 4.79 17.75
CA SER A 102 -18.66 5.67 17.03
C SER A 102 -19.75 6.25 17.95
N VAL A 103 -20.24 5.44 18.90
CA VAL A 103 -21.23 5.90 19.89
C VAL A 103 -20.62 6.93 20.84
N VAL A 104 -19.45 6.66 21.42
CA VAL A 104 -18.78 7.61 22.32
C VAL A 104 -18.48 8.94 21.61
N GLU A 105 -17.99 8.90 20.37
CA GLU A 105 -17.72 10.12 19.60
C GLU A 105 -19.00 10.93 19.31
N ALA A 106 -20.11 10.24 18.99
CA ALA A 106 -21.40 10.91 18.78
C ALA A 106 -21.92 11.58 20.05
N LEU A 107 -21.81 10.91 21.20
CA LEU A 107 -22.23 11.45 22.50
C LEU A 107 -21.33 12.62 22.93
N ARG A 108 -20.01 12.53 22.72
CA ARG A 108 -19.06 13.64 22.96
C ARG A 108 -19.37 14.87 22.10
N ALA A 109 -19.76 14.64 20.85
CA ALA A 109 -20.18 15.70 19.94
C ALA A 109 -21.57 16.27 20.26
N LYS A 110 -22.23 15.78 21.33
CA LYS A 110 -23.58 16.20 21.77
C LYS A 110 -24.62 16.04 20.67
N ILE A 111 -24.47 15.01 19.83
CA ILE A 111 -25.51 14.64 18.89
C ILE A 111 -26.72 14.16 19.71
N PRO A 112 -27.94 14.71 19.49
CA PRO A 112 -29.12 14.31 20.26
C PRO A 112 -29.38 12.80 20.16
N ALA A 113 -29.40 12.11 21.29
CA ALA A 113 -29.66 10.68 21.39
C ALA A 113 -30.94 10.45 22.20
N SER A 114 -31.87 9.67 21.63
CA SER A 114 -33.15 9.34 22.28
C SER A 114 -33.09 8.05 23.10
N THR A 115 -32.27 7.07 22.68
CA THR A 115 -32.16 5.77 23.36
C THR A 115 -30.80 5.13 23.09
N LEU A 116 -30.17 4.57 24.12
CA LEU A 116 -28.94 3.78 24.02
C LEU A 116 -29.25 2.29 24.26
N TYR A 117 -29.04 1.46 23.24
CA TYR A 117 -29.22 0.01 23.33
C TYR A 117 -27.90 -0.66 23.74
N ILE A 118 -27.92 -1.41 24.85
CA ILE A 118 -26.75 -2.11 25.39
C ILE A 118 -27.06 -3.61 25.47
N ALA A 119 -26.16 -4.42 24.92
CA ALA A 119 -26.28 -5.87 25.02
C ALA A 119 -25.97 -6.34 26.45
N SER A 120 -26.79 -7.26 26.98
CA SER A 120 -26.68 -7.75 28.36
C SER A 120 -25.36 -8.44 28.71
N ARG A 121 -24.60 -8.91 27.71
CA ARG A 121 -23.28 -9.54 27.87
C ARG A 121 -22.14 -8.72 27.26
N VAL A 122 -22.31 -7.40 27.15
CA VAL A 122 -21.22 -6.54 26.70
C VAL A 122 -20.16 -6.41 27.80
N GLU A 123 -18.89 -6.44 27.42
CA GLU A 123 -17.78 -6.10 28.31
C GLU A 123 -17.86 -4.63 28.72
N MET A 124 -17.82 -4.36 30.03
CA MET A 124 -17.83 -3.01 30.60
C MET A 124 -16.43 -2.39 30.60
N ASP A 125 -15.95 -2.07 29.41
CA ASP A 125 -14.70 -1.33 29.21
C ASP A 125 -14.87 0.18 29.50
N ASP A 126 -13.75 0.91 29.50
CA ASP A 126 -13.74 2.34 29.82
C ASP A 126 -14.59 3.17 28.84
N ARG A 127 -14.72 2.74 27.58
CA ARG A 127 -15.53 3.45 26.58
C ARG A 127 -17.02 3.24 26.81
N VAL A 128 -17.44 2.03 27.18
CA VAL A 128 -18.85 1.75 27.52
C VAL A 128 -19.25 2.49 28.78
N LYS A 129 -18.37 2.56 29.79
CA LYS A 129 -18.59 3.36 31.00
C LYS A 129 -18.72 4.84 30.68
N GLU A 130 -17.83 5.36 29.82
CA GLU A 130 -17.90 6.76 29.38
C GLU A 130 -19.24 7.05 28.67
N ALA A 131 -19.67 6.18 27.74
CA ALA A 131 -20.95 6.34 27.04
C ALA A 131 -22.17 6.35 27.98
N LEU A 132 -22.09 5.67 29.13
CA LEU A 132 -23.14 5.69 30.15
C LEU A 132 -23.13 6.97 31.02
N SER A 133 -22.01 7.68 31.05
CA SER A 133 -21.81 8.88 31.88
C SER A 133 -22.07 10.20 31.14
N LEU A 134 -22.07 10.17 29.80
CA LEU A 134 -22.33 11.31 28.91
C LEU A 134 -23.84 11.51 28.69
#